data_AF-A0A450T519-F1
#
_entry.id   AF-A0A450T519-F1
#
_cell.length_a   1.000
_cell.length_b   1.000
_cell.length_c   1.000
_cell.angle_alpha   90.00
_cell.angle_beta   90.00
_cell.angle_gamma   90.00
#
_symmetry.space_group_name_H-M   'P 1'
#
loop_
_entity.id
_entity.type
_entity.pdbx_description
1 polymer ?
#
loop_
_entity_poly.entity_id
_entity_poly.type
_entity_poly.pdbx_seq_one_letter_code
_entity_poly.pdbx_strand_id
1 'polypeptide(L)'
;MVDIIVAGCMGGDHLWQDLGLRSRADLSSLMEENFFPLARQNQKDMKWKKFLYRRLCETHGMTACRAPSCDACADYAGCHG
;
A
#
# COMPACT_ATOMS: atom_id res chain seq x y z
N MET A 1 -13.42 -4.84 7.16
CA MET A 1 -11.98 -4.60 7.46
C MET A 1 -11.19 -4.30 6.20
N VAL A 2 -11.34 -5.09 5.14
CA VAL A 2 -10.79 -4.77 3.80
C VAL A 2 -11.21 -3.36 3.34
N ASP A 3 -12.47 -2.98 3.57
CA ASP A 3 -13.01 -1.67 3.15
C ASP A 3 -12.24 -0.48 3.76
N ILE A 4 -11.77 -0.62 5.00
CA ILE A 4 -11.01 0.41 5.70
C ILE A 4 -9.64 0.59 5.03
N ILE A 5 -8.96 -0.52 4.71
CA ILE A 5 -7.67 -0.50 4.00
C ILE A 5 -7.84 0.10 2.60
N VAL A 6 -8.91 -0.27 1.89
CA VAL A 6 -9.22 0.27 0.56
C VAL A 6 -9.48 1.77 0.63
N ALA A 7 -10.29 2.22 1.59
CA ALA A 7 -10.53 3.64 1.81
C ALA A 7 -9.23 4.41 2.12
N GLY A 8 -8.38 3.88 3.00
CA GLY A 8 -7.07 4.47 3.30
C GLY A 8 -6.13 4.52 2.08
N CYS A 9 -6.22 3.56 1.16
CA CYS A 9 -5.46 3.57 -0.09
C CYS A 9 -5.85 4.72 -1.03
N MET A 10 -7.07 5.25 -0.90
CA MET A 10 -7.56 6.41 -1.67
C MET A 10 -7.11 7.76 -1.08
N GLY A 11 -6.56 7.77 0.13
CA GLY A 11 -5.96 8.97 0.73
C GLY A 11 -4.67 9.42 0.04
N GLY A 12 -4.31 10.69 0.22
CA GLY A 12 -3.12 11.30 -0.41
C GLY A 12 -1.80 11.02 0.30
N ASP A 13 -1.86 10.66 1.59
CA ASP A 13 -0.69 10.50 2.44
C ASP A 13 -0.19 9.05 2.48
N HIS A 14 0.65 8.70 3.45
CA HIS A 14 1.02 7.30 3.67
C HIS A 14 -0.16 6.55 4.28
N LEU A 15 -0.37 5.28 3.91
CA LEU A 15 -1.54 4.50 4.37
C LEU A 15 -1.68 4.47 5.89
N TRP A 16 -0.56 4.43 6.63
CA TRP A 16 -0.63 4.44 8.09
C TRP A 16 -1.14 5.78 8.65
N GLN A 17 -0.85 6.90 7.99
CA GLN A 17 -1.38 8.22 8.35
C GLN A 17 -2.87 8.33 8.02
N ASP A 18 -3.26 7.91 6.82
CA ASP A 18 -4.67 7.92 6.38
C ASP A 18 -5.57 7.00 7.23
N LEU A 19 -4.97 5.97 7.86
CA LEU A 19 -5.65 5.08 8.81
C LEU A 19 -5.58 5.56 10.27
N GLY A 20 -4.92 6.68 10.55
CA GLY A 20 -4.76 7.23 11.90
C GLY A 20 -3.83 6.43 12.81
N LEU A 21 -2.93 5.63 12.24
CA LEU A 21 -1.93 4.87 13.00
C LEU A 21 -0.74 5.77 13.38
N ARG A 22 0.03 5.36 14.39
CA ARG A 22 1.14 6.19 14.89
C ARG A 22 2.41 5.99 14.07
N SER A 23 2.54 4.82 13.45
CA SER A 23 3.75 4.48 12.69
C SER A 23 3.46 3.52 11.54
N ARG A 24 4.44 3.41 10.64
CA ARG A 24 4.46 2.36 9.61
C ARG A 24 4.52 0.95 10.23
N ALA A 25 5.18 0.78 11.38
CA ALA A 25 5.28 -0.52 12.04
C ALA A 25 3.91 -1.00 12.51
N ASP A 26 3.08 -0.10 13.07
CA ASP A 26 1.71 -0.40 13.49
C ASP A 26 0.88 -0.94 12.31
N LEU A 27 1.06 -0.34 11.12
CA LEU A 27 0.41 -0.82 9.90
C LEU A 27 0.92 -2.19 9.48
N SER A 28 2.23 -2.44 9.57
CA SER A 28 2.78 -3.77 9.26
C SER A 28 2.23 -4.84 10.21
N SER A 29 2.17 -4.57 11.52
CA SER A 29 1.56 -5.48 12.48
C SER A 29 0.08 -5.73 12.17
N LEU A 30 -0.68 -4.67 11.86
CA LEU A 30 -2.09 -4.81 11.45
C LEU A 30 -2.24 -5.71 10.21
N MET A 31 -1.35 -5.55 9.21
CA MET A 31 -1.35 -6.37 8.00
C MET A 31 -0.94 -7.82 8.27
N GLU A 32 0.01 -8.06 9.17
CA GLU A 32 0.43 -9.40 9.58
C GLU A 32 -0.68 -10.15 10.33
N GLU A 33 -1.39 -9.46 11.23
CA GLU A 33 -2.47 -10.05 12.04
C GLU A 33 -3.70 -10.36 11.19
N ASN A 34 -4.09 -9.46 10.29
CA ASN A 34 -5.37 -9.54 9.58
C ASN A 34 -5.26 -10.06 8.14
N PHE A 35 -4.06 -9.93 7.53
CA PHE A 35 -3.80 -10.29 6.14
C PHE A 35 -2.50 -11.09 5.99
N PHE A 36 -2.24 -12.01 6.92
CA PHE A 36 -0.98 -12.78 7.00
C PHE A 36 -0.45 -13.31 5.65
N PRO A 37 -1.25 -13.99 4.79
CA PRO A 37 -0.73 -14.51 3.53
C PRO A 37 -0.30 -13.42 2.54
N LEU A 38 -0.96 -12.25 2.60
CA LEU A 38 -0.62 -11.08 1.79
C LEU A 38 0.59 -10.35 2.37
N ALA A 39 0.70 -10.26 3.69
CA ALA A 39 1.83 -9.64 4.36
C ALA A 39 3.14 -10.38 4.09
N ARG A 40 3.12 -11.72 4.13
CA ARG A 40 4.28 -12.57 3.78
C ARG A 40 4.81 -12.39 2.35
N GLN A 41 3.98 -11.84 1.46
CA GLN A 41 4.36 -11.57 0.09
C GLN A 41 5.10 -10.23 -0.07
N ASN A 42 5.09 -9.35 0.94
CA ASN A 42 5.83 -8.08 0.95
C ASN A 42 7.27 -8.25 1.48
N GLN A 43 8.03 -9.14 0.86
CA GLN A 43 9.37 -9.54 1.35
C GLN A 43 10.43 -8.43 1.27
N LYS A 44 10.19 -7.40 0.44
CA LYS A 44 11.13 -6.29 0.23
C LYS A 44 10.82 -5.06 1.08
N ASP A 45 9.95 -5.20 2.07
CA ASP A 45 9.44 -4.10 2.89
C ASP A 45 9.03 -2.89 2.03
N MET A 46 8.23 -3.14 0.99
CA MET A 46 7.67 -2.05 0.17
C MET A 46 6.64 -1.27 0.99
N LYS A 47 6.54 0.05 0.75
CA LYS A 47 5.43 0.85 1.27
C LYS A 47 4.10 0.16 0.91
N TRP A 48 3.22 -0.03 1.91
CA TRP A 48 2.02 -0.86 1.76
C TRP A 48 1.13 -0.47 0.59
N LYS A 49 0.89 0.83 0.35
CA LYS A 49 0.15 1.29 -0.85
C LYS A 49 0.79 0.78 -2.15
N LYS A 50 2.11 0.99 -2.31
CA LYS A 50 2.85 0.54 -3.51
C LYS A 50 2.76 -0.97 -3.69
N PHE A 51 2.89 -1.73 -2.60
CA PHE A 51 2.77 -3.18 -2.63
C PHE A 51 1.36 -3.64 -3.07
N LEU A 52 0.31 -3.09 -2.45
CA LEU A 52 -1.09 -3.44 -2.74
C LEU A 52 -1.45 -3.13 -4.20
N TYR A 53 -1.09 -1.94 -4.69
CA TYR A 53 -1.32 -1.58 -6.09
C TYR A 53 -0.56 -2.48 -7.06
N ARG A 54 0.69 -2.83 -6.75
CA ARG A 54 1.46 -3.77 -7.56
C ARG A 54 0.78 -5.14 -7.63
N ARG A 55 0.32 -5.70 -6.51
CA ARG A 55 -0.40 -6.99 -6.48
C ARG A 55 -1.71 -6.94 -7.27
N LEU A 56 -2.43 -5.83 -7.19
CA LEU A 56 -3.63 -5.61 -8.00
C LEU A 56 -3.29 -5.61 -9.50
N CYS A 57 -2.29 -4.84 -9.91
CA CYS A 57 -1.86 -4.79 -11.31
C CYS A 57 -1.33 -6.13 -11.83
N GLU A 58 -0.54 -6.87 -11.03
CA GLU A 58 -0.06 -8.22 -11.37
C GLU A 58 -1.24 -9.18 -11.58
N THR A 59 -2.30 -9.09 -10.77
CA THR A 59 -3.52 -9.91 -10.92
C THR A 59 -4.26 -9.63 -12.24
N HIS A 60 -4.13 -8.41 -12.77
CA HIS A 60 -4.69 -8.01 -14.07
C HIS A 60 -3.70 -8.14 -15.23
N GLY A 61 -2.54 -8.78 -15.04
CA GLY A 61 -1.52 -8.99 -16.08
C GLY A 61 -0.77 -7.72 -16.49
N MET A 62 -0.85 -6.65 -15.72
CA MET A 62 -0.16 -5.38 -15.98
C MET A 62 1.19 -5.34 -15.27
N THR A 63 2.27 -5.17 -16.04
CA THR A 63 3.65 -5.07 -15.52
C THR A 63 4.05 -3.66 -15.10
N ALA A 64 3.45 -2.62 -15.70
CA ALA A 64 3.66 -1.22 -15.36
C ALA A 64 2.38 -0.65 -14.72
N CYS A 65 2.37 -0.59 -13.40
CA CYS A 65 1.23 -0.06 -12.64
C CYS A 65 1.42 1.45 -12.43
N ARG A 66 0.66 2.28 -13.14
CA ARG A 66 0.40 3.66 -12.67
C ARG A 66 -0.68 3.56 -11.61
N ALA A 67 -0.29 3.53 -10.34
CA ALA A 67 -1.30 3.58 -9.28
C ALA A 67 -2.05 4.91 -9.39
N PRO A 68 -3.38 4.94 -9.26
CA PRO A 68 -4.18 6.16 -9.44
C PRO A 68 -3.85 7.24 -8.41
N SER A 69 -3.34 6.85 -7.23
CA SER A 69 -2.90 7.79 -6.19
C SER A 69 -1.43 8.20 -6.33
N CYS A 70 -0.68 7.68 -7.32
CA CYS A 70 0.72 8.08 -7.49
C CYS A 70 0.85 9.56 -7.87
N ASP A 71 -0.03 10.08 -8.73
CA ASP A 71 0.02 11.48 -9.15
C ASP A 71 -0.27 12.47 -7.99
N ALA A 72 -0.96 12.01 -6.94
CA ALA A 72 -1.26 12.78 -5.74
C ALA A 72 -0.30 12.50 -4.57
N CYS A 73 0.65 11.56 -4.73
CA CYS A 73 1.55 11.16 -3.66
C CYS A 73 2.67 12.20 -3.51
N ALA A 74 2.83 12.78 -2.31
CA ALA A 74 3.90 13.75 -2.02
C ALA A 74 5.32 13.20 -2.32
N ASP A 75 5.49 11.88 -2.27
CA ASP A 75 6.75 11.20 -2.58
C ASP A 75 6.89 10.77 -4.05
N TYR A 76 5.99 11.19 -4.95
CA TYR A 76 6.00 10.76 -6.35
C TYR A 76 7.33 11.05 -7.05
N ALA A 77 7.92 12.21 -6.77
CA ALA A 77 9.20 12.62 -7.34
C ALA A 77 10.37 11.67 -7.02
N GLY A 78 10.29 10.91 -5.92
CA GLY A 78 11.27 9.88 -5.55
C GLY A 78 10.87 8.45 -5.93
N CYS A 79 9.73 8.28 -6.59
CA CYS A 79 9.22 6.96 -6.97
C CYS A 79 9.83 6.52 -8.31
N HIS A 80 11.04 5.98 -8.25
CA HIS A 80 11.65 5.30 -9.39
C HIS A 80 11.09 3.86 -9.44
N GLY A 81 10.33 3.56 -10.51
CA GLY A 81 9.59 2.31 -10.74
C GLY A 81 10.15 1.08 -10.03
#